data_AF-C9MU44-F1
#
_entry.id   AF-C9MU44-F1
#
_cell.length_a   1.000
_cell.length_b   1.000
_cell.length_c   1.000
_cell.angle_alpha   90.00
_cell.angle_beta   90.00
_cell.angle_gamma   90.00
#
_symmetry.space_group_name_H-M   'P 1'
#
loop_
_entity.id
_entity.type
_entity.pdbx_description
1 polymer ?
#
loop_
_entity_poly.entity_id
_entity_poly.type
_entity_poly.pdbx_seq_one_letter_code
_entity_poly.pdbx_strand_id
1 'polypeptide(L)'
;MKVVEWDRKENISKILIDLLEIDPKFSFDKEKEDIYFLYNDEELYGYAILDFNDIAELKKIFILPKLRNNGYGTFFLKYIINWITNKNFDSLIITNHKKMNNFLEKQRFVKTEDGYILNNLAETKRQKKICYLFPSLLFV
;
A
#
# COMPACT_ATOMS: atom_id res chain seq x y z
N MET A 1 14.23 2.61 5.80
CA MET A 1 13.03 2.18 5.03
C MET A 1 12.86 3.00 3.77
N LYS A 2 12.82 2.35 2.61
CA LYS A 2 12.61 2.93 1.28
C LYS A 2 11.50 2.14 0.58
N VAL A 3 10.62 2.83 -0.13
CA VAL A 3 9.67 2.18 -1.05
C VAL A 3 10.09 2.52 -2.48
N VAL A 4 10.17 1.50 -3.33
CA VAL A 4 10.60 1.62 -4.72
C VAL A 4 9.52 1.06 -5.63
N GLU A 5 9.05 1.85 -6.58
CA GLU A 5 8.19 1.38 -7.68
C GLU A 5 9.06 0.64 -8.70
N TRP A 6 8.62 -0.53 -9.15
CA TRP A 6 9.31 -1.24 -10.21
C TRP A 6 9.17 -0.47 -11.53
N ASP A 7 10.29 -0.17 -12.20
CA ASP A 7 10.25 0.35 -13.56
C ASP A 7 10.01 -0.81 -14.53
N ARG A 8 8.89 -0.77 -15.26
CA ARG A 8 8.51 -1.78 -16.27
C ARG A 8 9.57 -1.97 -17.37
N LYS A 9 10.48 -1.01 -17.54
CA LYS A 9 11.61 -1.10 -18.49
C LYS A 9 12.81 -1.86 -17.93
N GLU A 10 12.89 -2.04 -16.61
CA GLU A 10 13.98 -2.76 -15.97
C GLU A 10 13.78 -4.29 -16.06
N ASN A 11 14.89 -5.01 -16.13
CA ASN A 11 14.87 -6.46 -16.13
C ASN A 11 14.47 -7.00 -14.74
N ILE A 12 13.23 -7.46 -14.63
CA ILE A 12 12.66 -7.98 -13.37
C ILE A 12 13.24 -9.34 -12.94
N SER A 13 13.95 -10.06 -13.81
CA SER A 13 14.36 -11.46 -13.55
C SER A 13 15.11 -11.66 -12.24
N LYS A 14 16.04 -10.76 -11.87
CA LYS A 14 16.76 -10.86 -10.58
C LYS A 14 15.82 -10.64 -9.39
N ILE A 15 14.96 -9.64 -9.46
CA ILE A 15 13.99 -9.31 -8.40
C ILE A 15 12.96 -10.44 -8.24
N LEU A 16 12.56 -11.10 -9.34
CA LEU A 16 11.67 -12.26 -9.29
C LEU A 16 12.25 -13.42 -8.49
N ILE A 17 13.56 -13.66 -8.59
CA ILE A 17 14.22 -14.71 -7.81
C ILE A 17 14.09 -14.39 -6.32
N ASP A 18 14.48 -13.17 -5.92
CA ASP A 18 14.39 -12.72 -4.52
C ASP A 18 12.94 -12.79 -3.99
N LEU A 19 11.96 -12.44 -4.82
CA LEU A 19 10.53 -12.51 -4.46
C LEU A 19 10.04 -13.95 -4.29
N LEU A 20 10.43 -14.85 -5.18
CA LEU A 20 10.04 -16.27 -5.13
C LEU A 20 10.71 -17.00 -3.96
N GLU A 21 11.89 -16.57 -3.53
CA GLU A 21 12.53 -17.07 -2.31
C GLU A 21 11.72 -16.72 -1.05
N ILE A 22 11.18 -15.50 -0.96
CA ILE A 22 10.44 -15.05 0.22
C ILE A 22 8.94 -15.37 0.18
N ASP A 23 8.38 -15.51 -1.02
CA ASP A 23 6.99 -15.89 -1.28
C ASP A 23 6.91 -16.77 -2.54
N PRO A 24 6.99 -18.10 -2.40
CA PRO A 24 6.89 -19.03 -3.52
C PRO A 24 5.56 -18.97 -4.29
N LYS A 25 4.54 -18.29 -3.74
CA LYS A 25 3.23 -18.06 -4.37
C LYS A 25 3.12 -16.65 -4.95
N PHE A 26 4.25 -15.95 -5.09
CA PHE A 26 4.30 -14.67 -5.78
C PHE A 26 3.84 -14.84 -7.23
N SER A 27 2.92 -13.98 -7.65
CA SER A 27 2.43 -13.88 -9.01
C SER A 27 1.79 -12.52 -9.19
N PHE A 28 1.94 -11.95 -10.39
CA PHE A 28 1.37 -10.66 -10.79
C PHE A 28 1.31 -10.58 -12.32
N ASP A 29 0.44 -9.72 -12.85
CA ASP A 29 0.31 -9.41 -14.28
C ASP A 29 1.11 -8.15 -14.61
N LYS A 30 2.31 -8.31 -15.18
CA LYS A 30 3.22 -7.19 -15.50
C LYS A 30 2.67 -6.15 -16.47
N GLU A 31 1.62 -6.47 -17.23
CA GLU A 31 1.03 -5.55 -18.21
C GLU A 31 -0.01 -4.65 -17.54
N LYS A 32 -0.68 -5.14 -16.49
CA LYS A 32 -1.81 -4.45 -15.83
C LYS A 32 -1.46 -3.92 -14.45
N GLU A 33 -0.60 -4.61 -13.73
CA GLU A 33 -0.34 -4.36 -12.32
C GLU A 33 1.02 -3.67 -12.13
N ASP A 34 1.07 -2.79 -11.14
CA ASP A 34 2.30 -2.15 -10.67
C ASP A 34 2.77 -2.80 -9.37
N ILE A 35 4.08 -3.02 -9.27
CA ILE A 35 4.70 -3.55 -8.06
C ILE A 35 5.48 -2.45 -7.35
N TYR A 36 5.32 -2.42 -6.04
CA TYR A 36 6.12 -1.61 -5.13
C TYR A 36 6.88 -2.53 -4.19
N PHE A 37 8.16 -2.25 -3.98
CA PHE A 37 9.04 -2.97 -3.08
C PHE A 37 9.31 -2.15 -1.83
N LEU A 38 9.31 -2.82 -0.68
CA LEU A 38 9.70 -2.25 0.59
C LEU A 38 11.11 -2.75 0.92
N TYR A 39 12.07 -1.84 0.97
CA TYR A 39 13.44 -2.13 1.36
C TYR A 39 13.76 -1.50 2.72
N ASN A 40 14.62 -2.17 3.47
CA ASN A 40 15.40 -1.53 4.52
C ASN A 40 16.87 -1.71 4.17
N ASP A 41 17.58 -0.60 4.00
CA ASP A 41 18.91 -0.59 3.39
C ASP A 41 18.88 -1.35 2.04
N GLU A 42 19.57 -2.48 1.93
CA GLU A 42 19.60 -3.32 0.73
C GLU A 42 18.70 -4.57 0.83
N GLU A 43 18.06 -4.81 1.97
CA GLU A 43 17.25 -6.00 2.21
C GLU A 43 15.77 -5.81 1.82
N LEU A 44 15.23 -6.74 1.04
CA LEU A 44 13.82 -6.77 0.66
C LEU A 44 12.95 -7.21 1.84
N TYR A 45 12.11 -6.30 2.35
CA TYR A 45 11.24 -6.54 3.50
C TYR A 45 9.82 -6.97 3.10
N GLY A 46 9.42 -6.66 1.88
CA GLY A 46 8.10 -6.98 1.37
C GLY A 46 7.81 -6.31 0.04
N TYR A 47 6.60 -6.53 -0.47
CA TYR A 47 6.13 -5.95 -1.71
C TYR A 47 4.62 -5.70 -1.67
N ALA A 48 4.13 -4.86 -2.56
CA ALA A 48 2.72 -4.61 -2.79
C ALA A 48 2.44 -4.62 -4.29
N ILE A 49 1.27 -5.15 -4.66
CA ILE A 49 0.77 -5.20 -6.03
C ILE A 49 -0.47 -4.33 -6.08
N LEU A 50 -0.46 -3.34 -6.98
CA LEU A 50 -1.56 -2.44 -7.22
C LEU A 50 -2.05 -2.54 -8.67
N ASP A 51 -3.34 -2.32 -8.85
CA ASP A 51 -3.98 -2.13 -10.14
C ASP A 51 -4.62 -0.74 -10.17
N PHE A 52 -4.32 0.03 -11.22
CA PHE A 52 -4.76 1.41 -11.39
C PHE A 52 -5.68 1.54 -12.60
N ASN A 53 -6.90 1.02 -12.46
CA ASN A 53 -8.00 1.31 -13.38
C ASN A 53 -8.73 2.60 -12.94
N ASP A 54 -10.06 2.66 -13.04
CA ASP A 54 -10.85 3.82 -12.57
C ASP A 54 -10.73 4.06 -11.06
N ILE A 55 -10.51 2.97 -10.29
CA ILE A 55 -10.30 3.00 -8.85
C ILE A 55 -9.00 2.24 -8.55
N ALA A 56 -8.18 2.77 -7.63
CA ALA A 56 -6.98 2.09 -7.20
C ALA A 56 -7.35 0.85 -6.37
N GLU A 57 -6.79 -0.31 -6.74
CA GLU A 57 -6.97 -1.57 -6.03
C GLU A 57 -5.63 -2.09 -5.51
N LEU A 58 -5.57 -2.41 -4.21
CA LEU A 58 -4.45 -3.13 -3.63
C LEU A 58 -4.74 -4.63 -3.67
N LYS A 59 -4.23 -5.29 -4.71
CA LYS A 59 -4.39 -6.74 -4.93
C LYS A 59 -3.67 -7.56 -3.85
N LYS A 60 -2.46 -7.15 -3.49
CA LYS A 60 -1.65 -7.86 -2.49
C LYS A 60 -0.74 -6.90 -1.75
N ILE A 61 -0.59 -7.10 -0.45
CA ILE A 61 0.50 -6.54 0.34
C ILE A 61 1.12 -7.67 1.13
N PHE A 62 2.44 -7.82 1.01
CA PHE A 62 3.19 -8.87 1.65
C PHE A 62 4.34 -8.25 2.45
N ILE A 63 4.47 -8.71 3.69
CA ILE A 63 5.62 -8.44 4.54
C ILE A 63 6.21 -9.79 4.94
N LEU A 64 7.53 -9.88 4.89
CA LEU A 64 8.29 -11.05 5.34
C LEU A 64 7.77 -11.54 6.70
N PRO A 65 7.46 -12.83 6.88
CA PRO A 65 6.87 -13.35 8.10
C PRO A 65 7.61 -12.95 9.38
N LYS A 66 8.95 -13.02 9.36
CA LYS A 66 9.82 -12.65 10.49
C LYS A 66 9.76 -11.16 10.89
N LEU A 67 9.26 -10.30 10.00
CA LEU A 67 9.18 -8.85 10.21
C LEU A 67 7.76 -8.38 10.57
N ARG A 68 6.76 -9.27 10.58
CA ARG A 68 5.37 -8.93 10.89
C ARG A 68 5.22 -8.46 12.34
N ASN A 69 4.15 -7.71 12.60
CA ASN A 69 3.84 -7.11 13.91
C ASN A 69 4.82 -6.02 14.41
N ASN A 70 5.74 -5.54 13.56
CA ASN A 70 6.67 -4.45 13.87
C ASN A 70 6.33 -3.12 13.17
N GLY A 71 5.10 -2.95 12.68
CA GLY A 71 4.64 -1.70 12.06
C GLY A 71 5.02 -1.51 10.58
N TYR A 72 5.87 -2.35 9.98
CA TYR A 72 6.28 -2.22 8.56
C TYR A 72 5.10 -2.26 7.58
N GLY A 73 4.11 -3.13 7.81
CA GLY A 73 2.91 -3.17 6.97
C GLY A 73 2.11 -1.86 7.04
N THR A 74 2.01 -1.26 8.23
CA THR A 74 1.34 0.04 8.41
C THR A 74 2.11 1.17 7.73
N PHE A 75 3.43 1.20 7.87
CA PHE A 75 4.28 2.17 7.16
C PHE A 75 4.08 2.05 5.64
N PHE A 76 4.16 0.83 5.12
CA PHE A 76 4.08 0.57 3.69
C PHE A 76 2.69 0.93 3.12
N LEU A 77 1.62 0.55 3.80
CA LEU A 77 0.27 0.91 3.40
C LEU A 77 0.05 2.44 3.43
N LYS A 78 0.55 3.14 4.46
CA LYS A 78 0.48 4.61 4.52
C LYS A 78 1.24 5.28 3.38
N TYR A 79 2.40 4.74 3.00
CA TYR A 79 3.15 5.23 1.85
C TYR A 79 2.33 5.09 0.57
N ILE A 80 1.77 3.91 0.32
CA ILE A 80 0.93 3.62 -0.85
C ILE A 80 -0.27 4.59 -0.88
N ILE A 81 -1.00 4.72 0.23
CA ILE A 81 -2.14 5.65 0.32
C ILE A 81 -1.72 7.08 -0.05
N ASN A 82 -0.61 7.58 0.49
CA ASN A 82 -0.12 8.91 0.16
C ASN A 82 0.25 9.05 -1.32
N TRP A 83 0.90 8.03 -1.88
CA TRP A 83 1.30 7.97 -3.29
C TRP A 83 0.10 8.04 -4.23
N ILE A 84 -0.91 7.19 -4.04
CA ILE A 84 -2.11 7.17 -4.90
C ILE A 84 -2.95 8.45 -4.73
N THR A 85 -2.99 9.02 -3.52
CA THR A 85 -3.64 10.32 -3.28
C THR A 85 -2.93 11.45 -4.03
N ASN A 86 -1.61 11.36 -4.24
CA ASN A 86 -0.86 12.31 -5.07
C ASN A 86 -1.09 12.09 -6.57
N LYS A 87 -1.47 10.87 -6.99
CA LYS A 87 -1.94 10.55 -8.34
C LYS A 87 -3.45 10.85 -8.56
N ASN A 88 -4.10 11.55 -7.62
CA ASN A 88 -5.52 11.95 -7.67
C ASN A 88 -6.55 10.80 -7.54
N PHE A 89 -6.16 9.63 -7.03
CA PHE A 89 -7.13 8.63 -6.61
C PHE A 89 -7.77 9.05 -5.28
N ASP A 90 -9.10 9.04 -5.20
CA ASP A 90 -9.84 9.38 -3.99
C ASP A 90 -10.19 8.15 -3.11
N SER A 91 -10.04 6.95 -3.68
CA SER A 91 -10.38 5.70 -3.02
C SER A 91 -9.32 4.62 -3.25
N LEU A 92 -9.20 3.71 -2.28
CA LEU A 92 -8.42 2.48 -2.36
C LEU A 92 -9.28 1.29 -1.95
N ILE A 93 -9.43 0.33 -2.85
CA ILE A 93 -10.15 -0.92 -2.59
C ILE A 93 -9.20 -2.09 -2.35
N ILE A 94 -9.65 -3.07 -1.57
CA ILE A 94 -8.98 -4.35 -1.34
C ILE A 94 -10.04 -5.43 -1.46
N THR A 95 -9.93 -6.32 -2.45
CA THR A 95 -10.88 -7.42 -2.66
C THR A 95 -10.33 -8.74 -2.11
N ASN A 96 -11.21 -9.67 -1.71
CA ASN A 96 -10.87 -11.09 -1.45
C ASN A 96 -9.75 -11.39 -0.41
N HIS A 97 -9.50 -10.52 0.58
CA HIS A 97 -8.49 -10.76 1.61
C HIS A 97 -9.03 -11.42 2.89
N LYS A 98 -8.83 -12.74 3.05
CA LYS A 98 -9.40 -13.55 4.15
C LYS A 98 -8.78 -13.35 5.55
N LYS A 99 -7.63 -12.67 5.69
CA LYS A 99 -6.84 -12.68 6.96
C LYS A 99 -6.38 -11.31 7.48
N MET A 100 -6.91 -10.20 6.97
CA MET A 100 -6.37 -8.85 7.25
C MET A 100 -7.32 -7.87 7.98
N ASN A 101 -8.48 -8.34 8.47
CA ASN A 101 -9.53 -7.50 9.04
C ASN A 101 -9.00 -6.51 10.10
N ASN A 102 -8.38 -7.01 11.16
CA ASN A 102 -7.86 -6.18 12.26
C ASN A 102 -6.74 -5.21 11.83
N PHE A 103 -6.00 -5.52 10.76
CA PHE A 103 -4.95 -4.63 10.26
C PHE A 103 -5.54 -3.46 9.47
N LEU A 104 -6.47 -3.74 8.57
CA LEU A 104 -7.09 -2.74 7.69
C LEU A 104 -8.05 -1.84 8.45
N GLU A 105 -8.89 -2.41 9.33
CA GLU A 105 -9.83 -1.64 10.16
C GLU A 105 -9.11 -0.63 11.05
N LYS A 106 -7.94 -0.99 11.62
CA LYS A 106 -7.08 -0.05 12.36
C LYS A 106 -6.57 1.12 11.52
N GLN A 107 -6.55 0.98 10.19
CA GLN A 107 -6.20 2.05 9.25
C GLN A 107 -7.44 2.73 8.64
N ARG A 108 -8.62 2.57 9.26
CA ARG A 108 -9.90 3.18 8.87
C ARG A 108 -10.50 2.66 7.57
N PHE A 109 -10.05 1.50 7.09
CA PHE A 109 -10.77 0.83 6.01
C PHE A 109 -12.14 0.36 6.53
N VAL A 110 -13.17 0.58 5.73
CA VAL A 110 -14.53 0.12 5.99
C VAL A 110 -14.72 -1.22 5.28
N LYS A 111 -15.22 -2.21 6.00
CA LYS A 111 -15.52 -3.52 5.43
C LYS A 111 -16.74 -3.44 4.50
N THR A 112 -16.67 -4.11 3.36
CA THR A 112 -17.76 -4.27 2.39
C THR A 112 -18.06 -5.76 2.19
N GLU A 113 -19.05 -6.09 1.35
CA GLU A 113 -19.36 -7.47 0.99
C GLU A 113 -18.17 -8.15 0.29
N ASP A 114 -17.48 -7.42 -0.60
CA ASP A 114 -16.40 -7.95 -1.44
C ASP A 114 -14.98 -7.71 -0.87
N GLY A 115 -14.86 -7.01 0.27
CA GLY A 115 -13.58 -6.76 0.91
C GLY A 115 -13.55 -5.50 1.79
N TYR A 116 -12.70 -4.54 1.43
CA TYR A 116 -12.50 -3.30 2.18
C TYR A 116 -12.33 -2.10 1.25
N ILE A 117 -12.77 -0.95 1.73
CA ILE A 117 -12.62 0.33 1.03
C ILE A 117 -12.12 1.42 1.97
N LEU A 118 -11.20 2.25 1.47
CA LEU A 118 -10.80 3.50 2.08
C LEU A 118 -11.13 4.64 1.11
N ASN A 119 -12.07 5.51 1.49
CA ASN A 119 -12.55 6.62 0.68
C ASN A 119 -12.06 7.97 1.22
N ASN A 120 -12.40 9.05 0.49
CA ASN A 120 -12.18 10.44 0.88
C ASN A 120 -10.70 10.74 1.18
N LEU A 121 -9.81 10.16 0.37
CA LEU A 121 -8.37 10.35 0.49
C LEU A 121 -7.99 11.82 0.28
N ALA A 122 -8.65 12.50 -0.66
CA ALA A 122 -8.42 13.91 -0.93
C ALA A 122 -8.86 14.81 0.23
N GLU A 123 -9.99 14.52 0.87
CA GLU A 123 -10.48 15.26 2.04
C GLU A 123 -9.53 15.09 3.23
N THR A 124 -9.07 13.87 3.47
CA THR A 124 -8.10 13.57 4.54
C THR A 124 -6.79 14.34 4.33
N LYS A 125 -6.34 14.49 3.08
CA LYS A 125 -5.16 15.30 2.72
C LYS A 125 -5.39 16.79 2.97
N ARG A 126 -6.57 17.32 2.64
CA ARG A 126 -6.95 18.73 2.89
C ARG A 126 -7.04 19.03 4.39
N GLN A 127 -7.71 18.19 5.17
CA GLN A 127 -7.82 18.34 6.62
C GLN A 127 -6.44 18.36 7.29
N LYS A 128 -5.52 17.46 6.90
CA LYS A 128 -4.15 17.50 7.40
C LYS A 128 -3.45 18.82 7.08
N LYS A 129 -3.53 19.31 5.83
CA LYS A 129 -2.95 20.62 5.46
C LYS A 129 -3.50 21.76 6.32
N ILE A 130 -4.81 21.79 6.56
CA ILE A 130 -5.45 22.80 7.39
C ILE A 130 -4.94 22.72 8.84
N CYS A 131 -4.84 21.53 9.43
CA CYS A 131 -4.28 21.35 10.77
C CYS A 131 -2.83 21.83 10.88
N TYR A 132 -2.01 21.66 9.84
CA TYR A 132 -0.62 22.17 9.84
C TYR A 132 -0.52 23.68 9.63
N LEU A 133 -1.45 24.29 8.87
CA LEU A 133 -1.48 25.74 8.66
C LEU A 133 -2.09 26.50 9.84
N PHE A 134 -2.98 25.88 10.61
CA PHE A 134 -3.69 26.54 11.72
C PHE A 134 -3.74 25.69 13.00
N PRO A 135 -2.59 25.30 13.60
CA PRO A 135 -2.58 24.46 14.80
C PRO A 135 -3.20 25.12 16.04
N SER A 136 -3.35 26.46 16.07
CA SER A 136 -3.87 27.22 17.22
C SER A 136 -5.39 27.43 17.24
N LEU A 137 -6.13 27.04 16.20
CA LEU A 137 -7.58 27.29 16.09
C LEU A 137 -8.48 26.17 16.64
N LEU A 138 -7.90 25.12 17.25
CA LEU A 138 -8.67 24.00 17.83
C LEU A 138 -8.85 24.08 19.36
N PHE A 139 -8.41 25.16 20.00
CA PHE A 139 -8.69 25.44 21.41
C PHE A 139 -9.52 26.72 21.50
N VAL A 140 -10.83 26.59 21.30
CA VAL A 140 -11.82 27.56 21.78
C VAL A 140 -12.91 26.77 22.50
#